data_AF-A0A8T4ZP97-F1
#
_entry.id   AF-A0A8T4ZP97-F1
#
_cell.length_a   1.000
_cell.length_b   1.000
_cell.length_c   1.000
_cell.angle_alpha   90.00
_cell.angle_beta   90.00
_cell.angle_gamma   90.00
#
_symmetry.space_group_name_H-M   'P 1'
#
loop_
_entity.id
_entity.type
_entity.pdbx_description
1 polymer ?
#
loop_
_entity_poly.entity_id
_entity_poly.type
_entity_poly.pdbx_seq_one_letter_code
_entity_poly.pdbx_strand_id
1 'polypeptide(L)'
;LGLLFSTRYFRVLHSYTELVAVGLTCGYAGAIIISYLELIDATLFLILIYFIVKRAPAIRKNIFNYALFFGISLLPLSPFLYRFIAFYSYPGHNIGIASDFGGWPSQQLHLTQALQWALENLSPNLLLRAMIFGLIFGLGLLIWKTKNTGGLKPVMALAVAIFTAGTALSLVSFVLGGEFGIISWGHQGILFSVAINMLIAAFLIRLLEAWRNGTFPFKSPRSNIFLLIMLLSLMTGPFVGYRFVAEPADLRGGYEMFAVTTQTDYDLIMWMKENLTTSAAILVNQYDAGLFIPTLSHHKIVLPWGGSSYSRSYQRLVGLLANHTLNATTYQLMQYWNVTHIYVGGRVMHVAPRIPEWNQLLFLGNPNFRIAKNIEYSYLFELYDQNPAFAFLEDFEHEQWNQNWWKNDLFGKGIGNATVKEDLGYNGSSSLMLTAQATSSITDWDMKCAYRVYREIFVQNNSDVAFSFYLNATEGFSGNDTFAVMISDSLQQRSLVFATQGGIFTQKSIIQWNITLGVFEYNISDLWRQRFSTPLPSSFILQFVSYDFDGVRNIVYLDNIEVRNIITD
;
A
#
# COMPACT_ATOMS: atom_id res chain seq x y z
N LEU A 1 -33.72 -18.71 -4.13
CA LEU A 1 -33.38 -19.80 -5.09
C LEU A 1 -34.06 -21.12 -4.77
N GLY A 2 -33.87 -21.72 -3.59
CA GLY A 2 -34.56 -22.97 -3.19
C GLY A 2 -36.10 -22.87 -3.24
N LEU A 3 -36.66 -21.70 -2.88
CA LEU A 3 -38.10 -21.42 -2.97
C LEU A 3 -38.60 -21.31 -4.42
N LEU A 4 -37.82 -20.71 -5.33
CA LEU A 4 -38.13 -20.62 -6.77
C LEU A 4 -37.96 -21.96 -7.50
N PHE A 5 -37.11 -22.85 -6.99
CA PHE A 5 -36.99 -24.23 -7.48
C PHE A 5 -38.10 -25.13 -6.91
N SER A 6 -38.47 -24.91 -5.63
CA SER A 6 -39.57 -25.62 -4.98
C SER A 6 -40.94 -25.21 -5.54
N THR A 7 -41.09 -24.00 -6.10
CA THR A 7 -42.33 -23.56 -6.74
C THR A 7 -42.78 -24.40 -7.93
N ARG A 8 -41.94 -25.34 -8.39
CA ARG A 8 -42.29 -26.24 -9.49
C ARG A 8 -42.01 -27.72 -9.28
N TYR A 9 -41.01 -28.11 -8.47
CA TYR A 9 -40.81 -29.53 -8.15
C TYR A 9 -41.81 -30.05 -7.11
N PHE A 10 -42.37 -29.17 -6.28
CA PHE A 10 -43.50 -29.46 -5.44
C PHE A 10 -44.76 -28.88 -6.08
N ARG A 11 -45.80 -29.70 -6.25
CA ARG A 11 -47.13 -29.36 -6.83
C ARG A 11 -47.94 -28.36 -5.99
N VAL A 12 -47.29 -27.48 -5.23
CA VAL A 12 -47.98 -26.46 -4.45
C VAL A 12 -48.20 -25.26 -5.37
N LEU A 13 -49.47 -24.88 -5.59
CA LEU A 13 -49.82 -23.63 -6.27
C LEU A 13 -49.33 -22.46 -5.40
N HIS A 14 -48.24 -21.82 -5.82
CA HIS A 14 -47.78 -20.59 -5.17
C HIS A 14 -48.70 -19.43 -5.55
N SER A 15 -49.07 -18.62 -4.57
CA SER A 15 -49.89 -17.43 -4.77
C SER A 15 -49.04 -16.31 -5.39
N TYR A 16 -49.66 -15.38 -6.15
CA TYR A 16 -48.94 -14.21 -6.66
C TYR A 16 -48.29 -13.37 -5.55
N THR A 17 -48.85 -13.41 -4.33
CA THR A 17 -48.33 -12.76 -3.14
C THR A 17 -46.94 -13.30 -2.76
N GLU A 18 -46.70 -14.61 -2.91
CA GLU A 18 -45.39 -15.21 -2.64
C GLU A 18 -44.36 -14.79 -3.68
N LEU A 19 -44.75 -14.71 -4.96
CA LEU A 19 -43.89 -14.19 -6.04
C LEU A 19 -43.50 -12.73 -5.78
N VAL A 20 -44.44 -11.91 -5.30
CA VAL A 20 -44.18 -10.51 -4.93
C VAL A 20 -43.22 -10.42 -3.75
N ALA A 21 -43.45 -11.19 -2.68
CA ALA A 21 -42.57 -11.19 -1.51
C ALA A 21 -41.15 -11.65 -1.85
N VAL A 22 -41.02 -12.69 -2.69
CA VAL A 22 -39.73 -13.21 -3.15
C VAL A 22 -39.04 -12.20 -4.07
N GLY A 23 -39.78 -11.56 -4.98
CA GLY A 23 -39.27 -10.49 -5.84
C GLY A 23 -38.72 -9.31 -5.03
N LEU A 24 -39.49 -8.81 -4.04
CA LEU A 24 -39.03 -7.73 -3.17
C LEU A 24 -37.78 -8.11 -2.37
N THR A 25 -37.76 -9.32 -1.79
CA THR A 25 -36.59 -9.81 -1.04
C THR A 25 -35.36 -9.90 -1.92
N CYS A 26 -35.51 -10.39 -3.17
CA CYS A 26 -34.43 -10.43 -4.14
C CYS A 26 -33.99 -9.04 -4.58
N GLY A 27 -34.92 -8.10 -4.75
CA GLY A 27 -34.61 -6.71 -5.03
C GLY A 27 -33.82 -6.04 -3.91
N TYR A 28 -34.19 -6.24 -2.65
CA TYR A 28 -33.41 -5.75 -1.50
C TYR A 28 -32.04 -6.41 -1.41
N ALA A 29 -31.96 -7.73 -1.63
CA ALA A 29 -30.67 -8.41 -1.69
C ALA A 29 -29.77 -7.88 -2.82
N GLY A 30 -30.37 -7.58 -3.99
CA GLY A 30 -29.70 -6.94 -5.12
C GLY A 30 -29.27 -5.50 -4.86
N ALA A 31 -30.05 -4.74 -4.09
CA ALA A 31 -29.67 -3.38 -3.68
C ALA A 31 -28.46 -3.37 -2.73
N ILE A 32 -28.25 -4.44 -1.97
CA ILE A 32 -27.06 -4.63 -1.13
C ILE A 32 -25.90 -5.18 -1.98
N ILE A 33 -26.15 -6.17 -2.83
CA ILE A 33 -25.15 -6.85 -3.68
C ILE A 33 -25.76 -7.14 -5.06
N ILE A 34 -25.48 -6.29 -6.05
CA ILE A 34 -26.13 -6.34 -7.37
C ILE A 34 -25.92 -7.64 -8.13
N SER A 35 -24.73 -8.23 -8.01
CA SER A 35 -24.36 -9.51 -8.62
C SER A 35 -25.21 -10.69 -8.15
N TYR A 36 -25.84 -10.60 -6.97
CA TYR A 36 -26.78 -11.64 -6.52
C TYR A 36 -28.09 -11.60 -7.32
N LEU A 37 -28.57 -10.40 -7.65
CA LEU A 37 -29.74 -10.27 -8.51
C LEU A 37 -29.42 -10.75 -9.93
N GLU A 38 -28.27 -10.34 -10.49
CA GLU A 38 -27.81 -10.78 -11.82
C GLU A 38 -27.74 -12.31 -11.94
N LEU A 39 -27.20 -12.99 -10.92
CA LEU A 39 -27.20 -14.46 -10.90
C LEU A 39 -28.61 -15.03 -10.82
N ILE A 40 -29.46 -14.50 -9.94
CA ILE A 40 -30.82 -15.01 -9.79
C ILE A 40 -31.55 -14.89 -11.12
N ASP A 41 -31.41 -13.75 -11.81
CA ASP A 41 -32.00 -13.51 -13.11
C ASP A 41 -31.41 -14.42 -14.18
N ALA A 42 -30.08 -14.59 -14.24
CA ALA A 42 -29.42 -15.52 -15.17
C ALA A 42 -29.85 -16.98 -14.93
N THR A 43 -29.95 -17.40 -13.66
CA THR A 43 -30.39 -18.74 -13.28
C THR A 43 -31.84 -18.97 -13.69
N LEU A 44 -32.72 -18.02 -13.39
CA LEU A 44 -34.13 -18.07 -13.79
C LEU A 44 -34.30 -18.05 -15.30
N PHE A 45 -33.48 -17.27 -16.01
CA PHE A 45 -33.46 -17.21 -17.46
C PHE A 45 -33.01 -18.54 -18.10
N LEU A 46 -31.95 -19.18 -17.59
CA LEU A 46 -31.52 -20.51 -18.05
C LEU A 46 -32.60 -21.57 -17.80
N ILE A 47 -33.25 -21.51 -16.64
CA ILE A 47 -34.40 -22.37 -16.32
C ILE A 47 -35.55 -22.13 -17.32
N LEU A 48 -35.83 -20.86 -17.67
CA LEU A 48 -36.84 -20.51 -18.66
C LEU A 48 -36.50 -21.10 -20.04
N ILE A 49 -35.26 -20.94 -20.52
CA ILE A 49 -34.78 -21.52 -21.79
C ILE A 49 -34.99 -23.03 -21.81
N TYR A 50 -34.55 -23.74 -20.75
CA TYR A 50 -34.73 -25.18 -20.63
C TYR A 50 -36.20 -25.61 -20.86
N PHE A 51 -37.15 -24.85 -20.32
CA PHE A 51 -38.58 -25.14 -20.47
C PHE A 51 -39.15 -24.77 -21.83
N ILE A 52 -38.67 -23.70 -22.46
CA ILE A 52 -39.02 -23.35 -23.84
C ILE A 52 -38.60 -24.50 -24.77
N VAL A 53 -37.37 -25.00 -24.61
CA VAL A 53 -36.83 -26.12 -25.40
C VAL A 53 -37.65 -27.40 -25.20
N LYS A 54 -38.11 -27.67 -23.97
CA LYS A 54 -38.96 -28.84 -23.68
C LYS A 54 -40.44 -28.71 -24.08
N ARG A 55 -40.85 -27.62 -24.76
CA ARG A 55 -42.23 -27.40 -25.25
C ARG A 55 -43.32 -27.69 -24.20
N ALA A 56 -43.09 -27.28 -22.95
CA ALA A 56 -44.04 -27.52 -21.89
C ALA A 56 -45.33 -26.68 -22.10
N PRO A 57 -46.54 -27.22 -21.84
CA PRO A 57 -47.81 -26.50 -22.07
C PRO A 57 -48.00 -25.25 -21.20
N ALA A 58 -47.08 -24.97 -20.27
CA ALA A 58 -47.14 -23.86 -19.32
C ALA A 58 -46.15 -22.72 -19.60
N ILE A 59 -45.61 -22.60 -20.83
CA ILE A 59 -44.62 -21.56 -21.19
C ILE A 59 -45.15 -20.14 -20.93
N ARG A 60 -46.39 -19.82 -21.32
CA ARG A 60 -46.97 -18.48 -21.14
C ARG A 60 -47.03 -18.06 -19.66
N LYS A 61 -47.47 -18.98 -18.78
CA LYS A 61 -47.52 -18.75 -17.33
C LYS A 61 -46.12 -18.55 -16.74
N ASN A 62 -45.12 -19.27 -17.22
CA ASN A 62 -43.74 -19.14 -16.77
C ASN A 62 -43.11 -17.79 -17.15
N ILE A 63 -43.31 -17.35 -18.40
CA ILE A 63 -42.82 -16.06 -18.88
C ILE A 63 -43.44 -14.95 -18.02
N PHE A 64 -44.75 -15.02 -17.77
CA PHE A 64 -45.43 -14.04 -16.92
C PHE A 64 -44.90 -14.04 -15.48
N ASN A 65 -44.74 -15.21 -14.86
CA ASN A 65 -44.21 -15.30 -13.50
C ASN A 65 -42.77 -14.75 -13.40
N TYR A 66 -41.94 -15.00 -14.41
CA TYR A 66 -40.59 -14.44 -14.48
C TYR A 66 -40.63 -12.91 -14.63
N ALA A 67 -41.43 -12.39 -15.57
CA ALA A 67 -41.57 -10.95 -15.77
C ALA A 67 -42.09 -10.23 -14.52
N LEU A 68 -43.05 -10.84 -13.81
CA LEU A 68 -43.58 -10.33 -12.54
C LEU A 68 -42.50 -10.31 -11.45
N PHE A 69 -41.78 -11.42 -11.27
CA PHE A 69 -40.68 -11.50 -10.31
C PHE A 69 -39.60 -10.45 -10.61
N PHE A 70 -39.16 -10.35 -11.86
CA PHE A 70 -38.12 -9.41 -12.30
C PHE A 70 -38.57 -7.95 -12.11
N GLY A 71 -39.77 -7.61 -12.57
CA GLY A 71 -40.31 -6.26 -12.42
C GLY A 71 -40.43 -5.81 -10.97
N ILE A 72 -40.82 -6.71 -10.06
CA ILE A 72 -40.90 -6.41 -8.63
C ILE A 72 -39.51 -6.30 -8.00
N SER A 73 -38.55 -7.12 -8.44
CA SER A 73 -37.17 -7.08 -7.96
C SER A 73 -36.46 -5.77 -8.34
N LEU A 74 -36.89 -5.11 -9.43
CA LEU A 74 -36.39 -3.80 -9.84
C LEU A 74 -36.89 -2.64 -8.95
N LEU A 75 -38.03 -2.77 -8.27
CA LEU A 75 -38.59 -1.67 -7.48
C LEU A 75 -37.63 -1.21 -6.36
N PRO A 76 -37.06 -2.10 -5.51
CA PRO A 76 -36.06 -1.69 -4.52
C PRO A 76 -34.75 -1.17 -5.12
N LEU A 77 -34.37 -1.59 -6.33
CA LEU A 77 -33.16 -1.11 -7.01
C LEU A 77 -33.34 0.28 -7.65
N SER A 78 -34.58 0.65 -8.01
CA SER A 78 -34.85 1.86 -8.78
C SER A 78 -34.25 3.14 -8.18
N PRO A 79 -34.20 3.39 -6.85
CA PRO A 79 -33.57 4.59 -6.31
C PRO A 79 -32.05 4.58 -6.46
N PHE A 80 -31.41 3.41 -6.40
CA PHE A 80 -29.97 3.25 -6.58
C PHE A 80 -29.57 3.41 -8.04
N LEU A 81 -30.34 2.84 -8.96
CA LEU A 81 -30.15 3.02 -10.40
C LEU A 81 -30.37 4.49 -10.79
N TYR A 82 -31.41 5.13 -10.28
CA TYR A 82 -31.62 6.57 -10.45
C TYR A 82 -30.46 7.38 -9.88
N ARG A 83 -30.01 7.08 -8.66
CA ARG A 83 -28.88 7.79 -8.05
C ARG A 83 -27.60 7.62 -8.86
N PHE A 84 -27.33 6.41 -9.33
CA PHE A 84 -26.18 6.12 -10.18
C PHE A 84 -26.27 6.97 -11.46
N ILE A 85 -27.37 6.91 -12.20
CA ILE A 85 -27.53 7.64 -13.47
C ILE A 85 -27.52 9.16 -13.26
N ALA A 86 -28.22 9.67 -12.23
CA ALA A 86 -28.42 11.10 -12.02
C ALA A 86 -27.20 11.81 -11.42
N PHE A 87 -26.37 11.10 -10.63
CA PHE A 87 -25.26 11.72 -9.88
C PHE A 87 -23.86 11.29 -10.33
N TYR A 88 -23.73 10.35 -11.29
CA TYR A 88 -22.44 9.92 -11.83
C TYR A 88 -21.59 11.07 -12.40
N SER A 89 -22.25 12.15 -12.87
CA SER A 89 -21.61 13.29 -13.53
C SER A 89 -21.14 14.41 -12.61
N TYR A 90 -21.34 14.35 -11.28
CA TYR A 90 -20.95 15.43 -10.37
C TYR A 90 -19.53 15.23 -9.81
N PRO A 91 -18.51 15.99 -10.27
CA PRO A 91 -17.14 15.85 -9.81
C PRO A 91 -16.96 16.48 -8.41
N GLY A 92 -16.06 15.93 -7.59
CA GLY A 92 -15.50 16.66 -6.43
C GLY A 92 -16.24 16.55 -5.10
N HIS A 93 -17.26 15.71 -4.97
CA HIS A 93 -17.71 15.23 -3.64
C HIS A 93 -17.08 13.87 -3.36
N ASN A 94 -17.07 13.39 -2.10
CA ASN A 94 -16.58 12.07 -1.66
C ASN A 94 -17.26 10.84 -2.36
N ILE A 95 -17.99 11.07 -3.46
CA ILE A 95 -18.82 10.15 -4.24
C ILE A 95 -18.59 10.35 -5.75
N GLY A 96 -17.91 11.43 -6.16
CA GLY A 96 -17.66 11.79 -7.56
C GLY A 96 -16.25 11.40 -8.02
N ILE A 97 -16.15 11.00 -9.28
CA ILE A 97 -14.88 10.69 -9.96
C ILE A 97 -14.15 12.02 -10.23
N ALA A 98 -12.85 12.08 -9.94
CA ALA A 98 -12.04 13.27 -10.24
C ALA A 98 -12.09 13.59 -11.75
N SER A 99 -12.07 14.88 -12.12
CA SER A 99 -12.14 15.31 -13.52
C SER A 99 -10.99 14.77 -14.39
N ASP A 100 -9.88 14.40 -13.76
CA ASP A 100 -8.68 13.85 -14.37
C ASP A 100 -8.51 12.34 -14.10
N PHE A 101 -9.61 11.64 -13.83
CA PHE A 101 -9.63 10.20 -13.62
C PHE A 101 -8.97 9.46 -14.79
N GLY A 102 -7.96 8.67 -14.46
CA GLY A 102 -7.14 7.97 -15.44
C GLY A 102 -7.79 6.75 -16.09
N GLY A 103 -8.98 6.36 -15.63
CA GLY A 103 -9.57 5.06 -15.92
C GLY A 103 -9.25 4.05 -14.81
N TRP A 104 -10.10 3.03 -14.68
CA TRP A 104 -9.76 1.88 -13.85
C TRP A 104 -8.61 1.10 -14.52
N PRO A 105 -7.64 0.57 -13.75
CA PRO A 105 -6.63 -0.32 -14.33
C PRO A 105 -7.33 -1.43 -15.09
N SER A 106 -6.88 -1.71 -16.31
CA SER A 106 -7.39 -2.82 -17.12
C SER A 106 -7.20 -4.11 -16.34
N GLN A 107 -8.25 -4.55 -15.68
CA GLN A 107 -8.34 -5.85 -15.06
C GLN A 107 -8.27 -6.85 -16.21
N GLN A 108 -7.13 -7.54 -16.36
CA GLN A 108 -7.01 -8.65 -17.31
C GLN A 108 -8.06 -9.69 -16.93
N LEU A 109 -9.15 -9.71 -17.70
CA LEU A 109 -10.26 -10.63 -17.54
C LEU A 109 -9.78 -11.99 -18.04
N HIS A 110 -9.48 -12.93 -17.15
CA HIS A 110 -9.37 -14.33 -17.54
C HIS A 110 -10.76 -14.95 -17.45
N LEU A 111 -11.18 -15.71 -18.47
CA LEU A 111 -12.46 -16.44 -18.45
C LEU A 111 -12.64 -17.31 -17.19
N THR A 112 -11.52 -17.80 -16.65
CA THR A 112 -11.48 -18.67 -15.47
C THR A 112 -11.37 -17.92 -14.15
N GLN A 113 -11.32 -16.58 -14.12
CA GLN A 113 -10.96 -15.81 -12.94
C GLN A 113 -11.95 -15.95 -11.78
N ALA A 114 -13.25 -15.97 -12.05
CA ALA A 114 -14.27 -16.22 -11.03
C ALA A 114 -14.24 -17.65 -10.49
N LEU A 115 -13.95 -18.63 -11.36
CA LEU A 115 -13.76 -20.02 -10.94
C LEU A 115 -12.48 -20.16 -10.12
N GLN A 116 -11.39 -19.53 -10.56
CA GLN A 116 -10.13 -19.47 -9.83
C GLN A 116 -10.34 -18.85 -8.46
N TRP A 117 -11.02 -17.70 -8.37
CA TRP A 117 -11.39 -17.08 -7.11
C TRP A 117 -12.17 -18.04 -6.22
N ALA A 118 -13.19 -18.73 -6.77
CA ALA A 118 -13.97 -19.71 -6.00
C ALA A 118 -13.07 -20.82 -5.46
N LEU A 119 -12.21 -21.39 -6.29
CA LEU A 119 -11.29 -22.45 -5.90
C LEU A 119 -10.25 -21.98 -4.87
N GLU A 120 -9.76 -20.76 -5.01
CA GLU A 120 -8.82 -20.14 -4.08
C GLU A 120 -9.46 -19.87 -2.72
N ASN A 121 -10.74 -19.47 -2.70
CA ASN A 121 -11.50 -19.14 -1.50
C ASN A 121 -12.26 -20.33 -0.87
N LEU A 122 -12.38 -21.47 -1.57
CA LEU A 122 -12.90 -22.72 -0.97
C LEU A 122 -12.00 -23.20 0.18
N SER A 123 -10.70 -23.04 -0.01
CA SER A 123 -9.69 -23.36 1.00
C SER A 123 -8.35 -22.72 0.60
N PRO A 124 -7.60 -22.12 1.53
CA PRO A 124 -6.21 -21.71 1.27
C PRO A 124 -5.26 -22.91 1.08
N ASN A 125 -5.61 -24.09 1.58
CA ASN A 125 -4.80 -25.31 1.50
C ASN A 125 -5.12 -26.15 0.25
N LEU A 126 -4.09 -26.48 -0.55
CA LEU A 126 -4.19 -27.29 -1.77
C LEU A 126 -4.74 -28.70 -1.52
N LEU A 127 -4.34 -29.36 -0.43
CA LEU A 127 -4.84 -30.69 -0.07
C LEU A 127 -6.35 -30.64 0.16
N LEU A 128 -6.84 -29.65 0.90
CA LEU A 128 -8.28 -29.52 1.16
C LEU A 128 -9.06 -29.18 -0.13
N ARG A 129 -8.48 -28.41 -1.06
CA ARG A 129 -9.05 -28.22 -2.42
C ARG A 129 -9.17 -29.56 -3.16
N ALA A 130 -8.09 -30.35 -3.18
CA ALA A 130 -8.09 -31.68 -3.81
C ALA A 130 -9.13 -32.63 -3.17
N MET A 131 -9.30 -32.56 -1.85
CA MET A 131 -10.32 -33.32 -1.15
C MET A 131 -11.73 -32.91 -1.57
N ILE A 132 -12.03 -31.62 -1.67
CA ILE A 132 -13.34 -31.13 -2.14
C ILE A 132 -13.66 -31.69 -3.53
N PHE A 133 -12.72 -31.66 -4.46
CA PHE A 133 -12.90 -32.30 -5.78
C PHE A 133 -13.11 -33.81 -5.68
N GLY A 134 -12.37 -34.48 -4.79
CA GLY A 134 -12.56 -35.88 -4.47
C GLY A 134 -13.97 -36.20 -3.97
N LEU A 135 -14.59 -35.33 -3.15
CA LEU A 135 -15.96 -35.50 -2.65
C LEU A 135 -16.99 -35.36 -3.77
N ILE A 136 -16.82 -34.35 -4.65
CA ILE A 136 -17.70 -34.15 -5.80
C ILE A 136 -17.59 -35.34 -6.78
N PHE A 137 -16.37 -35.82 -7.04
CA PHE A 137 -16.15 -37.02 -7.84
C PHE A 137 -16.78 -38.26 -7.18
N GLY A 138 -16.60 -38.41 -5.86
CA GLY A 138 -17.19 -39.45 -5.03
C GLY A 138 -18.72 -39.45 -5.08
N LEU A 139 -19.36 -38.28 -5.17
CA LEU A 139 -20.81 -38.16 -5.37
C LEU A 139 -21.23 -38.80 -6.70
N GLY A 140 -20.50 -38.53 -7.78
CA GLY A 140 -20.72 -39.15 -9.09
C GLY A 140 -20.65 -40.67 -9.02
N LEU A 141 -19.61 -41.20 -8.36
CA LEU A 141 -19.43 -42.64 -8.15
C LEU A 141 -20.55 -43.26 -7.30
N LEU A 142 -20.96 -42.60 -6.21
CA LEU A 142 -22.05 -43.08 -5.34
C LEU A 142 -23.38 -43.14 -6.10
N ILE A 143 -23.68 -42.13 -6.91
CA ILE A 143 -24.89 -42.09 -7.74
C ILE A 143 -24.85 -43.19 -8.81
N TRP A 144 -23.71 -43.36 -9.47
CA TRP A 144 -23.53 -44.40 -10.48
C TRP A 144 -23.71 -45.80 -9.89
N LYS A 145 -23.10 -46.07 -8.72
CA LYS A 145 -23.16 -47.36 -8.04
C LYS A 145 -24.54 -47.69 -7.48
N THR A 146 -25.19 -46.71 -6.84
CA THR A 146 -26.51 -46.92 -6.23
C THR A 146 -27.64 -46.93 -7.26
N LYS A 147 -27.39 -46.43 -8.48
CA LYS A 147 -28.38 -46.23 -9.57
C LYS A 147 -29.64 -45.49 -9.13
N ASN A 148 -29.63 -44.85 -7.96
CA ASN A 148 -30.78 -44.21 -7.35
C ASN A 148 -30.45 -42.75 -7.06
N THR A 149 -31.03 -41.86 -7.87
CA THR A 149 -30.88 -40.41 -7.72
C THR A 149 -31.91 -39.79 -6.78
N GLY A 150 -32.94 -40.54 -6.34
CA GLY A 150 -33.88 -40.23 -5.26
C GLY A 150 -34.35 -38.76 -5.15
N GLY A 151 -34.68 -38.33 -3.93
CA GLY A 151 -35.08 -36.96 -3.60
C GLY A 151 -33.97 -35.90 -3.73
N LEU A 152 -32.77 -36.28 -4.19
CA LEU A 152 -31.62 -35.40 -4.37
C LEU A 152 -31.50 -34.82 -5.79
N LYS A 153 -32.25 -35.35 -6.77
CA LYS A 153 -32.33 -34.77 -8.13
C LYS A 153 -32.61 -33.26 -8.11
N PRO A 154 -33.54 -32.73 -7.30
CA PRO A 154 -33.82 -31.29 -7.22
C PRO A 154 -32.60 -30.47 -6.76
N VAL A 155 -31.92 -30.92 -5.71
CA VAL A 155 -30.76 -30.22 -5.12
C VAL A 155 -29.59 -30.22 -6.11
N MET A 156 -29.32 -31.36 -6.74
CA MET A 156 -28.28 -31.47 -7.76
C MET A 156 -28.59 -30.62 -8.98
N ALA A 157 -29.82 -30.64 -9.48
CA ALA A 157 -30.24 -29.83 -10.62
C ALA A 157 -30.12 -28.34 -10.32
N LEU A 158 -30.47 -27.92 -9.09
CA LEU A 158 -30.29 -26.54 -8.64
C LEU A 158 -28.81 -26.15 -8.54
N ALA A 159 -27.98 -27.00 -7.94
CA ALA A 159 -26.53 -26.75 -7.83
C ALA A 159 -25.88 -26.63 -9.21
N VAL A 160 -26.22 -27.52 -10.15
CA VAL A 160 -25.75 -27.46 -11.54
C VAL A 160 -26.25 -26.20 -12.23
N ALA A 161 -27.53 -25.82 -12.05
CA ALA A 161 -28.07 -24.60 -12.65
C ALA A 161 -27.36 -23.33 -12.14
N ILE A 162 -27.09 -23.23 -10.83
CA ILE A 162 -26.34 -22.12 -10.24
C ILE A 162 -24.91 -22.09 -10.80
N PHE A 163 -24.25 -23.26 -10.87
CA PHE A 163 -22.91 -23.36 -11.43
C PHE A 163 -22.88 -22.93 -12.91
N THR A 164 -23.81 -23.42 -13.74
CA THR A 164 -23.91 -23.03 -15.15
C THR A 164 -24.23 -21.54 -15.30
N ALA A 165 -25.10 -20.98 -14.46
CA ALA A 165 -25.40 -19.54 -14.46
C ALA A 165 -24.17 -18.71 -14.10
N GLY A 166 -23.40 -19.12 -13.09
CA GLY A 166 -22.12 -18.49 -12.73
C GLY A 166 -21.11 -18.54 -13.88
N THR A 167 -20.99 -19.68 -14.57
CA THR A 167 -20.11 -19.82 -15.75
C THR A 167 -20.57 -18.95 -16.92
N ALA A 168 -21.87 -18.91 -17.20
CA ALA A 168 -22.43 -18.08 -18.27
C ALA A 168 -22.21 -16.59 -17.97
N LEU A 169 -22.42 -16.16 -16.73
CA LEU A 169 -22.10 -14.80 -16.30
C LEU A 169 -20.62 -14.50 -16.42
N SER A 170 -19.73 -15.42 -16.02
CA SER A 170 -18.28 -15.24 -16.18
C SER A 170 -17.89 -15.06 -17.65
N LEU A 171 -18.49 -15.84 -18.55
CA LEU A 171 -18.28 -15.72 -19.99
C LEU A 171 -18.81 -14.39 -20.55
N VAL A 172 -19.99 -13.95 -20.11
CA VAL A 172 -20.55 -12.64 -20.49
C VAL A 172 -19.66 -11.51 -19.99
N SER A 173 -19.21 -11.56 -18.73
CA SER A 173 -18.27 -10.58 -18.16
C SER A 173 -16.93 -10.55 -18.89
N PHE A 174 -16.47 -11.67 -19.43
CA PHE A 174 -15.24 -11.74 -20.24
C PHE A 174 -15.41 -11.08 -21.61
N VAL A 175 -16.59 -11.22 -22.23
CA VAL A 175 -16.86 -10.66 -23.58
C VAL A 175 -17.23 -9.17 -23.52
N LEU A 176 -17.89 -8.73 -22.45
CA LEU A 176 -18.22 -7.32 -22.25
C LEU A 176 -16.96 -6.51 -21.90
N GLY A 177 -16.85 -5.29 -22.45
CA GLY A 177 -15.73 -4.40 -22.15
C GLY A 177 -15.67 -4.02 -20.66
N GLY A 178 -14.48 -3.58 -20.19
CA GLY A 178 -14.25 -3.23 -18.78
C GLY A 178 -15.19 -2.15 -18.21
N GLU A 179 -15.84 -1.37 -19.07
CA GLU A 179 -16.88 -0.40 -18.71
C GLU A 179 -18.16 -1.04 -18.13
N PHE A 180 -18.40 -2.34 -18.40
CA PHE A 180 -19.49 -3.13 -17.82
C PHE A 180 -19.06 -3.96 -16.60
N GLY A 181 -17.91 -3.63 -15.98
CA GLY A 181 -17.29 -4.31 -14.84
C GLY A 181 -18.07 -4.28 -13.51
N ILE A 182 -19.38 -4.11 -13.54
CA ILE A 182 -20.27 -4.20 -12.37
C ILE A 182 -20.35 -5.67 -11.87
N ILE A 183 -20.05 -6.63 -12.74
CA ILE A 183 -20.08 -8.05 -12.40
C ILE A 183 -18.77 -8.44 -11.69
N SER A 184 -18.70 -8.21 -10.37
CA SER A 184 -17.51 -8.58 -9.60
C SER A 184 -17.31 -10.10 -9.56
N TRP A 185 -16.11 -10.53 -9.96
CA TRP A 185 -15.72 -11.94 -10.00
C TRP A 185 -15.70 -12.58 -8.62
N GLY A 186 -15.45 -11.79 -7.57
CA GLY A 186 -15.55 -12.25 -6.19
C GLY A 186 -16.98 -12.71 -5.89
N HIS A 187 -17.99 -11.98 -6.37
CA HIS A 187 -19.37 -12.39 -6.18
C HIS A 187 -19.73 -13.62 -7.01
N GLN A 188 -19.31 -13.71 -8.28
CA GLN A 188 -19.46 -14.94 -9.08
C GLN A 188 -18.77 -16.14 -8.40
N GLY A 189 -17.62 -15.88 -7.80
CA GLY A 189 -16.85 -16.84 -7.04
C GLY A 189 -17.57 -17.36 -5.78
N ILE A 190 -18.20 -16.46 -5.00
CA ILE A 190 -19.06 -16.85 -3.86
C ILE A 190 -20.17 -17.81 -4.32
N LEU A 191 -20.74 -17.54 -5.48
CA LEU A 191 -21.85 -18.31 -6.03
C LEU A 191 -21.42 -19.71 -6.49
N PHE A 192 -20.25 -19.84 -7.11
CA PHE A 192 -19.63 -21.15 -7.36
C PHE A 192 -19.42 -21.92 -6.06
N SER A 193 -18.94 -21.26 -5.00
CA SER A 193 -18.78 -21.86 -3.68
C SER A 193 -20.11 -22.36 -3.10
N VAL A 194 -21.22 -21.63 -3.28
CA VAL A 194 -22.55 -22.10 -2.86
C VAL A 194 -22.96 -23.38 -3.59
N ALA A 195 -22.80 -23.43 -4.92
CA ALA A 195 -23.11 -24.63 -5.70
C ALA A 195 -22.25 -25.83 -5.28
N ILE A 196 -20.95 -25.61 -5.07
CA ILE A 196 -20.00 -26.63 -4.59
C ILE A 196 -20.41 -27.15 -3.22
N ASN A 197 -20.77 -26.27 -2.28
CA ASN A 197 -21.24 -26.68 -0.95
C ASN A 197 -22.55 -27.48 -1.00
N MET A 198 -23.48 -27.15 -1.91
CA MET A 198 -24.70 -27.95 -2.12
C MET A 198 -24.36 -29.37 -2.62
N LEU A 199 -23.37 -29.52 -3.50
CA LEU A 199 -22.91 -30.82 -3.98
C LEU A 199 -22.22 -31.62 -2.87
N ILE A 200 -21.42 -30.97 -2.02
CA ILE A 200 -20.81 -31.61 -0.84
C ILE A 200 -21.90 -32.09 0.14
N ALA A 201 -22.92 -31.27 0.41
CA ALA A 201 -24.03 -31.68 1.26
C ALA A 201 -24.78 -32.89 0.67
N ALA A 202 -25.03 -32.89 -0.65
CA ALA A 202 -25.63 -34.03 -1.35
C ALA A 202 -24.77 -35.30 -1.23
N PHE A 203 -23.44 -35.17 -1.31
CA PHE A 203 -22.50 -36.26 -1.04
C PHE A 203 -22.66 -36.82 0.37
N LEU A 204 -22.65 -35.97 1.39
CA LEU A 204 -22.78 -36.41 2.79
C LEU A 204 -24.11 -37.14 3.05
N ILE A 205 -25.21 -36.62 2.50
CA ILE A 205 -26.53 -37.26 2.61
C ILE A 205 -26.50 -38.65 1.94
N ARG A 206 -25.93 -38.76 0.73
CA ARG A 206 -25.83 -40.05 0.04
C ARG A 206 -24.90 -41.03 0.73
N LEU A 207 -23.81 -40.54 1.30
CA LEU A 207 -22.89 -41.37 2.07
C LEU A 207 -23.61 -41.98 3.29
N LEU A 208 -24.39 -41.17 4.01
CA LEU A 208 -25.19 -41.61 5.15
C LEU A 208 -26.28 -42.60 4.75
N GLU A 209 -26.97 -42.37 3.64
CA GLU A 209 -27.98 -43.32 3.12
C GLU A 209 -27.35 -44.64 2.69
N ALA A 210 -26.23 -44.59 1.95
CA ALA A 210 -25.48 -45.77 1.54
C ALA A 210 -25.03 -46.59 2.76
N TRP A 211 -24.66 -45.91 3.85
CA TRP A 211 -24.29 -46.52 5.12
C TRP A 211 -25.48 -47.19 5.81
N ARG A 212 -26.60 -46.47 5.97
CA ARG A 212 -27.84 -47.03 6.54
C ARG A 212 -28.36 -48.25 5.78
N ASN A 213 -28.22 -48.23 4.46
CA ASN A 213 -28.70 -49.31 3.60
C ASN A 213 -27.72 -50.50 3.48
N GLY A 214 -26.61 -50.49 4.22
CA GLY A 214 -25.65 -51.61 4.22
C GLY A 214 -24.93 -51.82 2.88
N THR A 215 -24.88 -50.81 2.02
CA THR A 215 -24.25 -50.93 0.68
C THR A 215 -22.71 -50.93 0.70
N PHE A 216 -22.12 -50.80 1.89
CA PHE A 216 -20.68 -50.89 2.12
C PHE A 216 -20.22 -52.34 2.30
N PRO A 217 -19.00 -52.67 1.86
CA PRO A 217 -18.55 -54.06 1.70
C PRO A 217 -18.26 -54.80 3.02
N PHE A 218 -18.35 -54.15 4.19
CA PHE A 218 -17.96 -54.76 5.46
C PHE A 218 -19.14 -55.37 6.22
N LYS A 219 -18.97 -56.64 6.62
CA LYS A 219 -19.99 -57.46 7.30
C LYS A 219 -20.26 -57.05 8.76
N SER A 220 -19.41 -56.22 9.37
CA SER A 220 -19.51 -55.83 10.79
C SER A 220 -19.91 -54.35 10.95
N PRO A 221 -20.92 -54.03 11.78
CA PRO A 221 -21.32 -52.65 12.06
C PRO A 221 -20.18 -51.84 12.71
N ARG A 222 -19.30 -52.49 13.50
CA ARG A 222 -18.13 -51.84 14.10
C ARG A 222 -17.13 -51.37 13.03
N SER A 223 -16.84 -52.21 12.03
CA SER A 223 -15.94 -51.85 10.92
C SER A 223 -16.47 -50.69 10.09
N ASN A 224 -17.80 -50.62 9.90
CA ASN A 224 -18.44 -49.51 9.19
C ASN A 224 -18.39 -48.19 9.99
N ILE A 225 -18.48 -48.24 11.32
CA ILE A 225 -18.30 -47.06 12.19
C ILE A 225 -16.86 -46.58 12.14
N PHE A 226 -15.87 -47.48 12.25
CA PHE A 226 -14.46 -47.11 12.13
C PHE A 226 -14.13 -46.52 10.75
N LEU A 227 -14.68 -47.07 9.67
CA LEU A 227 -14.51 -46.51 8.32
C LEU A 227 -15.12 -45.10 8.21
N LEU A 228 -16.31 -44.89 8.76
CA LEU A 228 -16.97 -43.58 8.75
C LEU A 228 -16.18 -42.56 9.57
N ILE A 229 -15.74 -42.92 10.78
CA ILE A 229 -14.90 -42.05 11.62
C ILE A 229 -13.58 -41.77 10.90
N MET A 230 -12.93 -42.77 10.31
CA MET A 230 -11.70 -42.59 9.55
C MET A 230 -11.91 -41.64 8.36
N LEU A 231 -12.98 -41.80 7.59
CA LEU A 231 -13.31 -40.91 6.47
C LEU A 231 -13.59 -39.48 6.96
N LEU A 232 -14.37 -39.32 8.02
CA LEU A 232 -14.66 -38.00 8.61
C LEU A 232 -13.38 -37.36 9.15
N SER A 233 -12.54 -38.09 9.87
CA SER A 233 -11.25 -37.61 10.39
C SER A 233 -10.26 -37.29 9.27
N LEU A 234 -10.24 -38.06 8.18
CA LEU A 234 -9.43 -37.75 7.00
C LEU A 234 -9.93 -36.46 6.33
N MET A 235 -11.25 -36.24 6.31
CA MET A 235 -11.89 -35.04 5.76
C MET A 235 -11.72 -33.79 6.62
N THR A 236 -11.79 -33.90 7.95
CA THR A 236 -11.74 -32.76 8.87
C THR A 236 -10.36 -32.50 9.43
N GLY A 237 -9.48 -33.50 9.51
CA GLY A 237 -8.13 -33.41 10.05
C GLY A 237 -7.27 -32.32 9.38
N PRO A 238 -7.19 -32.26 8.04
CA PRO A 238 -6.47 -31.19 7.34
C PRO A 238 -7.03 -29.78 7.62
N PHE A 239 -8.37 -29.66 7.77
CA PHE A 239 -9.02 -28.39 8.11
C PHE A 239 -8.65 -27.95 9.54
N VAL A 240 -8.77 -28.87 10.50
CA VAL A 240 -8.39 -28.64 11.90
C VAL A 240 -6.91 -28.28 11.98
N GLY A 241 -6.03 -29.05 11.35
CA GLY A 241 -4.59 -28.77 11.31
C GLY A 241 -4.26 -27.41 10.73
N TYR A 242 -4.88 -27.02 9.61
CA TYR A 242 -4.69 -25.69 9.02
C TYR A 242 -5.16 -24.56 9.97
N ARG A 243 -6.35 -24.69 10.55
CA ARG A 243 -6.95 -23.70 11.46
C ARG A 243 -6.14 -23.51 12.75
N PHE A 244 -5.55 -24.56 13.29
CA PHE A 244 -4.80 -24.49 14.54
C PHE A 244 -3.31 -24.16 14.37
N VAL A 245 -2.71 -24.49 13.21
CA VAL A 245 -1.26 -24.37 13.01
C VAL A 245 -0.88 -23.27 12.02
N ALA A 246 -1.50 -23.25 10.83
CA ALA A 246 -1.10 -22.32 9.77
C ALA A 246 -1.79 -20.96 9.90
N GLU A 247 -3.09 -20.95 10.17
CA GLU A 247 -3.87 -19.71 10.22
C GLU A 247 -3.39 -18.70 11.29
N PRO A 248 -3.01 -19.08 12.52
CA PRO A 248 -2.49 -18.12 13.48
C PRO A 248 -1.19 -17.44 13.02
N ALA A 249 -0.31 -18.18 12.33
CA ALA A 249 0.92 -17.63 11.77
C ALA A 249 0.63 -16.71 10.58
N ASP A 250 -0.27 -17.11 9.68
CA ASP A 250 -0.71 -16.31 8.54
C ASP A 250 -1.41 -15.03 9.00
N LEU A 251 -2.28 -15.11 10.02
CA LEU A 251 -2.98 -13.96 10.61
C LEU A 251 -2.02 -13.02 11.32
N ARG A 252 -1.07 -13.56 12.08
CA ARG A 252 -0.05 -12.74 12.75
C ARG A 252 0.84 -12.05 11.72
N GLY A 253 1.34 -12.78 10.72
CA GLY A 253 2.16 -12.22 9.65
C GLY A 253 1.40 -11.17 8.85
N GLY A 254 0.14 -11.44 8.51
CA GLY A 254 -0.74 -10.47 7.86
C GLY A 254 -0.95 -9.24 8.73
N TYR A 255 -1.30 -9.42 10.00
CA TYR A 255 -1.44 -8.30 10.95
C TYR A 255 -0.16 -7.47 11.03
N GLU A 256 1.01 -8.09 11.20
CA GLU A 256 2.30 -7.38 11.27
C GLU A 256 2.61 -6.62 9.97
N MET A 257 2.19 -7.11 8.80
CA MET A 257 2.33 -6.38 7.52
C MET A 257 1.44 -5.14 7.40
N PHE A 258 0.23 -5.18 7.97
CA PHE A 258 -0.77 -4.11 7.87
C PHE A 258 -0.85 -3.21 9.12
N ALA A 259 -0.22 -3.61 10.23
CA ALA A 259 -0.15 -2.84 11.47
C ALA A 259 0.92 -1.75 11.37
N VAL A 260 0.58 -0.71 10.60
CA VAL A 260 1.45 0.44 10.34
C VAL A 260 1.40 1.49 11.45
N THR A 261 0.37 1.47 12.29
CA THR A 261 0.19 2.45 13.37
C THR A 261 1.05 2.11 14.58
N THR A 262 1.85 3.07 15.02
CA THR A 262 2.63 3.00 16.27
C THR A 262 2.06 3.92 17.34
N GLN A 263 2.57 3.83 18.57
CA GLN A 263 2.19 4.75 19.65
C GLN A 263 2.59 6.21 19.31
N THR A 264 3.73 6.42 18.64
CA THR A 264 4.19 7.75 18.25
C THR A 264 3.28 8.37 17.20
N ASP A 265 2.76 7.56 16.27
CA ASP A 265 1.76 8.02 15.30
C ASP A 265 0.48 8.44 16.01
N TYR A 266 -0.01 7.63 16.97
CA TYR A 266 -1.20 7.97 17.75
C TYR A 266 -1.00 9.29 18.51
N ASP A 267 0.11 9.44 19.22
CA ASP A 267 0.40 10.63 20.02
C ASP A 267 0.51 11.89 19.14
N LEU A 268 1.13 11.78 17.96
CA LEU A 268 1.24 12.89 17.02
C LEU A 268 -0.14 13.28 16.46
N ILE A 269 -0.95 12.30 16.07
CA ILE A 269 -2.31 12.55 15.55
C ILE A 269 -3.20 13.15 16.65
N MET A 270 -3.04 12.74 17.90
CA MET A 270 -3.74 13.35 19.03
C MET A 270 -3.26 14.78 19.29
N TRP A 271 -1.96 15.05 19.18
CA TRP A 271 -1.43 16.42 19.25
C TRP A 271 -2.02 17.31 18.14
N MET A 272 -2.17 16.78 16.92
CA MET A 272 -2.78 17.52 15.80
C MET A 272 -4.20 17.97 16.09
N LYS A 273 -4.99 17.16 16.83
CA LYS A 273 -6.37 17.48 17.21
C LYS A 273 -6.48 18.81 17.95
N GLU A 274 -5.50 19.12 18.78
CA GLU A 274 -5.52 20.27 19.68
C GLU A 274 -4.78 21.48 19.12
N ASN A 275 -3.86 21.28 18.17
CA ASN A 275 -2.91 22.30 17.72
C ASN A 275 -3.10 22.75 16.28
N LEU A 276 -3.77 21.96 15.43
CA LEU A 276 -4.04 22.35 14.05
C LEU A 276 -5.36 23.09 13.89
N THR A 277 -5.43 23.93 12.86
CA THR A 277 -6.68 24.59 12.47
C THR A 277 -7.60 23.60 11.74
N THR A 278 -8.92 23.78 11.88
CA THR A 278 -9.91 22.92 11.22
C THR A 278 -9.85 22.96 9.69
N SER A 279 -9.21 24.00 9.12
CA SER A 279 -8.95 24.15 7.69
C SER A 279 -7.73 23.38 7.20
N ALA A 280 -6.93 22.79 8.09
CA ALA A 280 -5.75 22.03 7.69
C ALA A 280 -6.14 20.83 6.81
N ALA A 281 -5.55 20.78 5.62
CA ALA A 281 -5.60 19.63 4.72
C ALA A 281 -4.23 18.96 4.69
N ILE A 282 -4.20 17.71 5.12
CA ILE A 282 -2.96 16.96 5.37
C ILE A 282 -2.76 15.92 4.28
N LEU A 283 -1.68 16.02 3.53
CA LEU A 283 -1.28 15.00 2.58
C LEU A 283 -0.68 13.81 3.34
N VAL A 284 -1.16 12.60 3.03
CA VAL A 284 -0.78 11.35 3.69
C VAL A 284 -0.39 10.30 2.66
N ASN A 285 0.44 9.34 3.06
CA ASN A 285 0.70 8.16 2.25
C ASN A 285 -0.46 7.17 2.41
N GLN A 286 -0.91 6.54 1.33
CA GLN A 286 -2.02 5.56 1.37
C GLN A 286 -1.68 4.27 2.15
N TYR A 287 -0.42 4.10 2.54
CA TYR A 287 0.11 2.91 3.19
C TYR A 287 0.69 3.19 4.59
N ASP A 288 0.47 4.38 5.14
CA ASP A 288 0.95 4.77 6.47
C ASP A 288 -0.20 4.99 7.47
N ALA A 289 0.16 5.37 8.70
CA ALA A 289 -0.79 5.63 9.79
C ALA A 289 -1.63 6.91 9.59
N GLY A 290 -1.31 7.76 8.62
CA GLY A 290 -2.01 9.01 8.34
C GLY A 290 -3.49 8.80 7.95
N LEU A 291 -3.85 7.59 7.50
CA LEU A 291 -5.23 7.20 7.25
C LEU A 291 -6.16 7.35 8.47
N PHE A 292 -5.62 7.32 9.68
CA PHE A 292 -6.39 7.44 10.93
C PHE A 292 -6.64 8.90 11.36
N ILE A 293 -5.98 9.88 10.73
CA ILE A 293 -6.10 11.31 11.05
C ILE A 293 -7.57 11.78 11.07
N PRO A 294 -8.44 11.47 10.08
CA PRO A 294 -9.82 11.95 10.10
C PRO A 294 -10.64 11.39 11.26
N THR A 295 -10.38 10.14 11.64
CA THR A 295 -11.13 9.45 12.70
C THR A 295 -10.68 9.91 14.08
N LEU A 296 -9.38 10.14 14.28
CA LEU A 296 -8.80 10.45 15.59
C LEU A 296 -8.72 11.96 15.87
N SER A 297 -8.26 12.74 14.89
CA SER A 297 -8.03 14.19 15.04
C SER A 297 -9.13 15.06 14.42
N HIS A 298 -10.02 14.47 13.63
CA HIS A 298 -11.07 15.17 12.87
C HIS A 298 -10.56 16.16 11.80
N HIS A 299 -9.31 16.01 11.38
CA HIS A 299 -8.74 16.79 10.27
C HIS A 299 -8.94 16.10 8.92
N LYS A 300 -9.05 16.92 7.87
CA LYS A 300 -9.15 16.43 6.51
C LYS A 300 -7.80 15.92 6.03
N ILE A 301 -7.80 14.75 5.41
CA ILE A 301 -6.64 14.24 4.66
C ILE A 301 -6.83 14.41 3.15
N VAL A 302 -5.73 14.60 2.43
CA VAL A 302 -5.65 14.50 0.98
C VAL A 302 -5.29 13.06 0.64
N LEU A 303 -6.32 12.23 0.60
CA LEU A 303 -6.26 10.85 0.19
C LEU A 303 -7.58 10.49 -0.50
N PRO A 304 -7.69 10.68 -1.82
CA PRO A 304 -8.92 10.37 -2.52
C PRO A 304 -9.17 8.85 -2.48
N TRP A 305 -10.29 8.43 -1.88
CA TRP A 305 -10.69 7.02 -1.81
C TRP A 305 -11.45 6.57 -3.07
N GLY A 306 -11.42 5.27 -3.36
CA GLY A 306 -12.21 4.68 -4.46
C GLY A 306 -11.73 5.13 -5.85
N GLY A 307 -12.65 5.51 -6.74
CA GLY A 307 -12.29 5.92 -8.11
C GLY A 307 -11.35 7.13 -8.16
N SER A 308 -11.46 8.03 -7.19
CA SER A 308 -10.63 9.24 -7.14
C SER A 308 -9.17 8.96 -6.78
N SER A 309 -8.85 7.79 -6.20
CA SER A 309 -7.45 7.38 -6.02
C SER A 309 -6.73 7.22 -7.37
N TYR A 310 -7.45 6.97 -8.46
CA TYR A 310 -6.93 6.87 -9.82
C TYR A 310 -6.89 8.23 -10.56
N SER A 311 -7.03 9.33 -9.83
CA SER A 311 -6.74 10.66 -10.37
C SER A 311 -5.29 10.74 -10.86
N ARG A 312 -5.08 11.19 -12.11
CA ARG A 312 -3.73 11.30 -12.69
C ARG A 312 -2.86 12.30 -11.92
N SER A 313 -3.42 13.42 -11.48
CA SER A 313 -2.72 14.44 -10.70
C SER A 313 -2.31 13.92 -9.32
N TYR A 314 -3.21 13.20 -8.63
CA TYR A 314 -2.88 12.57 -7.35
C TYR A 314 -1.80 11.49 -7.49
N GLN A 315 -1.97 10.57 -8.44
CA GLN A 315 -0.97 9.51 -8.71
C GLN A 315 0.39 10.10 -9.10
N ARG A 316 0.40 11.19 -9.87
CA ARG A 316 1.62 11.92 -10.21
C ARG A 316 2.26 12.55 -8.97
N LEU A 317 1.48 13.18 -8.09
CA LEU A 317 2.00 13.75 -6.84
C LEU A 317 2.64 12.68 -5.95
N VAL A 318 1.92 11.59 -5.69
CA VAL A 318 2.42 10.47 -4.88
C VAL A 318 3.67 9.85 -5.51
N GLY A 319 3.68 9.67 -6.84
CA GLY A 319 4.83 9.14 -7.56
C GLY A 319 6.06 10.06 -7.55
N LEU A 320 5.87 11.38 -7.59
CA LEU A 320 6.97 12.35 -7.46
C LEU A 320 7.58 12.31 -6.05
N LEU A 321 6.74 12.25 -5.01
CA LEU A 321 7.22 12.13 -3.62
C LEU A 321 7.92 10.80 -3.34
N ALA A 322 7.39 9.70 -3.90
CA ALA A 322 8.03 8.38 -3.86
C ALA A 322 9.42 8.38 -4.51
N ASN A 323 9.59 9.15 -5.58
CA ASN A 323 10.85 9.31 -6.30
C ASN A 323 11.70 10.48 -5.75
N HIS A 324 11.44 10.92 -4.52
CA HIS A 324 12.19 11.98 -3.84
C HIS A 324 12.28 13.31 -4.62
N THR A 325 11.20 13.68 -5.32
CA THR A 325 11.17 14.85 -6.22
C THR A 325 10.23 15.95 -5.72
N LEU A 326 10.80 17.11 -5.36
CA LEU A 326 10.08 18.32 -4.93
C LEU A 326 10.22 19.46 -5.96
N ASN A 327 9.79 19.25 -7.21
CA ASN A 327 9.94 20.24 -8.28
C ASN A 327 8.71 21.16 -8.39
N ALA A 328 8.72 22.10 -9.34
CA ALA A 328 7.60 23.01 -9.58
C ALA A 328 6.27 22.28 -9.80
N THR A 329 6.27 21.13 -10.48
CA THR A 329 5.06 20.31 -10.66
C THR A 329 4.58 19.74 -9.32
N THR A 330 5.48 19.27 -8.46
CA THR A 330 5.12 18.77 -7.13
C THR A 330 4.38 19.84 -6.32
N TYR A 331 4.90 21.06 -6.26
CA TYR A 331 4.26 22.17 -5.55
C TYR A 331 2.94 22.62 -6.18
N GLN A 332 2.86 22.70 -7.52
CA GLN A 332 1.62 22.99 -8.23
C GLN A 332 0.52 21.95 -7.92
N LEU A 333 0.90 20.67 -7.83
CA LEU A 333 -0.04 19.60 -7.46
C LEU A 333 -0.46 19.72 -5.98
N MET A 334 0.46 19.99 -5.06
CA MET A 334 0.12 20.26 -3.66
C MET A 334 -0.86 21.43 -3.53
N GLN A 335 -0.62 22.52 -4.26
CA GLN A 335 -1.51 23.67 -4.30
C GLN A 335 -2.88 23.32 -4.90
N TYR A 336 -2.92 22.58 -6.02
CA TYR A 336 -4.16 22.12 -6.63
C TYR A 336 -5.04 21.30 -5.67
N TRP A 337 -4.42 20.48 -4.82
CA TRP A 337 -5.11 19.70 -3.78
C TRP A 337 -5.32 20.46 -2.46
N ASN A 338 -4.95 21.75 -2.40
CA ASN A 338 -4.97 22.60 -1.21
C ASN A 338 -4.23 21.98 -0.01
N VAL A 339 -3.11 21.32 -0.25
CA VAL A 339 -2.27 20.73 0.80
C VAL A 339 -1.67 21.85 1.65
N THR A 340 -1.84 21.75 2.96
CA THR A 340 -1.25 22.67 3.96
C THR A 340 -0.17 21.99 4.79
N HIS A 341 -0.33 20.68 5.00
CA HIS A 341 0.57 19.88 5.84
C HIS A 341 0.88 18.55 5.14
N ILE A 342 2.02 17.96 5.46
CA ILE A 342 2.41 16.61 5.03
C ILE A 342 2.67 15.78 6.28
N TYR A 343 2.00 14.64 6.37
CA TYR A 343 2.25 13.65 7.40
C TYR A 343 3.14 12.54 6.85
N VAL A 344 4.16 12.15 7.61
CA VAL A 344 5.01 10.99 7.34
C VAL A 344 4.99 10.10 8.57
N GLY A 345 4.34 8.94 8.45
CA GLY A 345 4.24 7.97 9.56
C GLY A 345 5.56 7.27 9.86
N GLY A 346 5.67 6.73 11.08
CA GLY A 346 6.88 6.02 11.53
C GLY A 346 7.06 4.63 10.90
N ARG A 347 6.00 4.08 10.28
CA ARG A 347 6.02 2.82 9.54
C ARG A 347 5.12 2.89 8.31
N VAL A 348 5.49 2.12 7.29
CA VAL A 348 4.72 1.92 6.06
C VAL A 348 4.46 0.43 5.87
N MET A 349 3.32 0.09 5.27
CA MET A 349 2.91 -1.28 4.99
C MET A 349 3.98 -2.07 4.21
N HIS A 350 4.38 -3.24 4.69
CA HIS A 350 5.47 -4.06 4.12
C HIS A 350 4.95 -5.21 3.22
N VAL A 351 4.07 -4.92 2.26
CA VAL A 351 3.44 -5.97 1.43
C VAL A 351 4.13 -6.17 0.07
N ALA A 352 4.97 -5.23 -0.39
CA ALA A 352 5.76 -5.39 -1.62
C ALA A 352 6.98 -4.44 -1.66
N PRO A 353 8.09 -4.81 -2.35
CA PRO A 353 9.29 -3.97 -2.54
C PRO A 353 9.06 -2.73 -3.42
N ARG A 354 7.80 -2.41 -3.75
CA ARG A 354 7.40 -1.30 -4.64
C ARG A 354 6.43 -0.33 -3.98
N ILE A 355 6.14 -0.50 -2.69
CA ILE A 355 5.29 0.45 -1.99
C ILE A 355 6.10 1.74 -1.84
N PRO A 356 5.61 2.88 -2.37
CA PRO A 356 6.30 4.15 -2.28
C PRO A 356 6.37 4.58 -0.81
N GLU A 357 7.54 4.47 -0.18
CA GLU A 357 7.81 5.04 1.14
C GLU A 357 8.23 6.50 0.97
N TRP A 358 7.65 7.38 1.77
CA TRP A 358 8.05 8.78 1.77
C TRP A 358 9.17 8.97 2.78
N ASN A 359 10.34 9.36 2.29
CA ASN A 359 11.49 9.61 3.14
C ASN A 359 11.36 10.99 3.79
N GLN A 360 11.33 11.05 5.13
CA GLN A 360 11.25 12.30 5.89
C GLN A 360 12.40 13.27 5.60
N LEU A 361 13.57 12.75 5.21
CA LEU A 361 14.74 13.56 4.84
C LEU A 361 14.50 14.43 3.59
N LEU A 362 13.48 14.11 2.79
CA LEU A 362 13.07 14.94 1.67
C LEU A 362 12.52 16.30 2.14
N PHE A 363 11.88 16.33 3.30
CA PHE A 363 11.22 17.52 3.86
C PHE A 363 12.08 18.22 4.92
N LEU A 364 12.85 17.47 5.70
CA LEU A 364 13.71 18.01 6.76
C LEU A 364 14.77 18.95 6.17
N GLY A 365 14.93 20.15 6.72
CA GLY A 365 15.86 21.16 6.20
C GLY A 365 15.61 21.60 4.75
N ASN A 366 14.46 21.29 4.14
CA ASN A 366 14.05 21.96 2.92
C ASN A 366 13.26 23.22 3.31
N PRO A 367 13.63 24.42 2.87
CA PRO A 367 13.02 25.67 3.36
C PRO A 367 11.54 25.83 2.99
N ASN A 368 11.03 25.00 2.07
CA ASN A 368 9.61 24.97 1.75
C ASN A 368 8.76 24.26 2.79
N PHE A 369 9.38 23.60 3.78
CA PHE A 369 8.72 22.83 4.81
C PHE A 369 9.22 23.22 6.19
N ARG A 370 8.30 23.54 7.10
CA ARG A 370 8.61 23.72 8.52
C ARG A 370 8.18 22.49 9.30
N ILE A 371 9.02 21.99 10.20
CA ILE A 371 8.59 20.93 11.13
C ILE A 371 7.55 21.53 12.08
N ALA A 372 6.29 21.13 11.95
CA ALA A 372 5.23 21.54 12.87
C ALA A 372 5.33 20.77 14.19
N LYS A 373 5.57 19.45 14.08
CA LYS A 373 5.82 18.56 15.21
C LYS A 373 6.47 17.27 14.73
N ASN A 374 7.42 16.76 15.51
CA ASN A 374 7.90 15.39 15.40
C ASN A 374 7.76 14.67 16.75
N ILE A 375 7.45 13.38 16.70
CA ILE A 375 7.48 12.48 17.85
C ILE A 375 8.21 11.22 17.39
N GLU A 376 9.47 11.08 17.82
CA GLU A 376 10.39 10.01 17.40
C GLU A 376 10.48 9.85 15.87
N TYR A 377 9.72 8.91 15.31
CA TYR A 377 9.74 8.54 13.89
C TYR A 377 8.57 9.08 13.09
N SER A 378 7.60 9.73 13.73
CA SER A 378 6.42 10.31 13.06
C SER A 378 6.59 11.83 12.91
N TYR A 379 6.34 12.35 11.71
CA TYR A 379 6.59 13.75 11.36
C TYR A 379 5.36 14.42 10.77
N LEU A 380 5.16 15.67 11.16
CA LEU A 380 4.23 16.59 10.53
C LEU A 380 4.99 17.83 10.04
N PHE A 381 4.90 18.08 8.74
CA PHE A 381 5.50 19.23 8.09
C PHE A 381 4.40 20.21 7.66
N GLU A 382 4.62 21.50 7.88
CA GLU A 382 3.82 22.61 7.37
C GLU A 382 4.44 23.11 6.05
N LEU A 383 3.63 23.30 5.02
CA LEU A 383 4.07 23.81 3.71
C LEU A 383 4.12 25.35 3.73
N TYR A 384 5.28 25.94 3.43
CA TYR A 384 5.55 27.38 3.58
C TYR A 384 5.90 28.10 2.26
N ASP A 385 7.16 28.09 1.82
CA ASP A 385 7.69 29.03 0.81
C ASP A 385 7.53 28.59 -0.68
N GLN A 386 7.17 27.33 -0.92
CA GLN A 386 6.92 26.71 -2.26
C GLN A 386 7.91 27.09 -3.39
N ASN A 387 9.16 27.43 -3.08
CA ASN A 387 10.22 27.75 -4.03
C ASN A 387 10.97 26.47 -4.45
N PRO A 388 10.80 25.99 -5.68
CA PRO A 388 11.39 24.74 -6.15
C PRO A 388 12.91 24.81 -6.36
N ALA A 389 13.52 26.01 -6.28
CA ALA A 389 14.96 26.17 -6.43
C ALA A 389 15.74 25.55 -5.27
N PHE A 390 15.18 25.57 -4.06
CA PHE A 390 15.88 25.13 -2.87
C PHE A 390 15.65 23.64 -2.59
N ALA A 391 16.74 22.90 -2.49
CA ALA A 391 16.74 21.50 -2.12
C ALA A 391 16.97 21.32 -0.61
N PHE A 392 17.88 22.12 -0.05
CA PHE A 392 18.28 22.04 1.36
C PHE A 392 18.85 23.37 1.87
N LEU A 393 18.54 23.71 3.13
CA LEU A 393 19.08 24.83 3.89
C LEU A 393 19.25 24.39 5.36
N GLU A 394 20.42 24.66 5.92
CA GLU A 394 20.73 24.47 7.33
C GLU A 394 21.52 25.66 7.86
N ASP A 395 20.93 26.36 8.81
CA ASP A 395 21.46 27.53 9.51
C ASP A 395 21.73 27.25 11.00
N PHE A 396 21.43 26.02 11.48
CA PHE A 396 21.60 25.61 12.87
C PHE A 396 20.95 26.54 13.90
N GLU A 397 19.89 27.29 13.55
CA GLU A 397 19.16 28.18 14.45
C GLU A 397 18.21 27.45 15.41
N HIS A 398 18.53 26.18 15.69
CA HIS A 398 17.78 25.29 16.55
C HIS A 398 18.67 24.68 17.63
N GLU A 399 18.08 24.24 18.75
CA GLU A 399 18.84 23.83 19.94
C GLU A 399 19.78 22.63 19.70
N GLN A 400 19.34 21.65 18.89
CA GLN A 400 20.07 20.40 18.68
C GLN A 400 20.68 20.30 17.29
N TRP A 401 22.00 20.13 17.19
CA TRP A 401 22.71 20.04 15.91
C TRP A 401 22.22 18.91 14.98
N ASN A 402 21.58 17.88 15.53
CA ASN A 402 21.08 16.72 14.81
C ASN A 402 19.57 16.76 14.53
N GLN A 403 18.88 17.87 14.79
CA GLN A 403 17.43 18.00 14.58
C GLN A 403 17.02 17.70 13.13
N ASN A 404 17.83 18.15 12.17
CA ASN A 404 17.66 17.85 10.75
C ASN A 404 18.32 16.52 10.31
N TRP A 405 18.38 15.53 11.21
CA TRP A 405 18.88 14.17 10.96
C TRP A 405 20.35 14.06 10.53
N TRP A 406 21.17 15.02 10.97
CA TRP A 406 22.61 14.86 10.89
C TRP A 406 23.05 13.67 11.76
N LYS A 407 23.83 12.78 11.16
CA LYS A 407 24.46 11.64 11.86
C LYS A 407 25.93 11.96 12.09
N ASN A 408 26.52 11.33 13.10
CA ASN A 408 27.95 11.41 13.34
C ASN A 408 28.62 10.04 13.33
N ASP A 409 29.91 10.04 13.07
CA ASP A 409 30.80 8.89 13.24
C ASP A 409 32.17 9.37 13.75
N LEU A 410 32.84 8.52 14.52
CA LEU A 410 34.20 8.73 14.99
C LEU A 410 35.10 7.62 14.45
N PHE A 411 36.20 7.99 13.82
CA PHE A 411 37.23 7.05 13.34
C PHE A 411 38.56 7.31 14.03
N GLY A 412 39.30 6.24 14.30
CA GLY A 412 40.60 6.33 14.97
C GLY A 412 40.50 6.42 16.49
N LYS A 413 41.56 6.94 17.13
CA LYS A 413 41.67 7.03 18.59
C LYS A 413 41.70 8.49 19.01
N GLY A 414 40.59 8.94 19.56
CA GLY A 414 40.44 10.32 19.98
C GLY A 414 39.07 10.62 20.54
N ILE A 415 38.78 11.91 20.67
CA ILE A 415 37.51 12.46 21.10
C ILE A 415 37.03 13.38 19.98
N GLY A 416 35.75 13.30 19.64
CA GLY A 416 35.10 14.20 18.71
C GLY A 416 33.72 14.58 19.19
N ASN A 417 33.28 15.78 18.88
CA ASN A 417 31.98 16.28 19.32
C ASN A 417 31.39 17.27 18.31
N ALA A 418 30.07 17.29 18.22
CA ALA A 418 29.27 18.25 17.47
C ALA A 418 28.29 18.94 18.42
N THR A 419 28.24 20.28 18.37
CA THR A 419 27.31 21.10 19.16
C THR A 419 26.96 22.37 18.42
N VAL A 420 25.79 22.95 18.69
CA VAL A 420 25.45 24.30 18.21
C VAL A 420 26.13 25.35 19.10
N LYS A 421 26.68 26.40 18.48
CA LYS A 421 27.30 27.55 19.15
C LYS A 421 26.75 28.85 18.59
N GLU A 422 26.23 29.69 19.48
CA GLU A 422 25.76 31.05 19.21
C GLU A 422 26.93 32.00 18.90
N ASP A 423 26.65 33.08 18.16
CA ASP A 423 27.56 34.20 17.84
C ASP A 423 28.85 33.83 17.06
N LEU A 424 28.93 32.62 16.51
CA LEU A 424 30.12 32.12 15.78
C LEU A 424 29.83 31.73 14.32
N GLY A 425 28.56 31.82 13.90
CA GLY A 425 28.10 31.59 12.53
C GLY A 425 28.24 32.80 11.61
N TYR A 426 27.67 32.66 10.42
CA TYR A 426 27.66 33.69 9.40
C TYR A 426 26.86 34.92 9.85
N ASN A 427 27.52 36.08 9.97
CA ASN A 427 26.94 37.32 10.52
C ASN A 427 26.53 37.23 12.01
N GLY A 428 27.16 36.35 12.80
CA GLY A 428 26.89 36.21 14.23
C GLY A 428 25.67 35.33 14.56
N SER A 429 25.22 34.52 13.60
CA SER A 429 24.26 33.45 13.79
C SER A 429 24.78 32.30 14.67
N SER A 430 23.89 31.36 14.95
CA SER A 430 24.25 30.04 15.45
C SER A 430 25.05 29.28 14.39
N SER A 431 25.89 28.33 14.83
CA SER A 431 26.69 27.49 13.92
C SER A 431 26.94 26.11 14.50
N LEU A 432 27.15 25.14 13.63
CA LEU A 432 27.65 23.84 14.01
C LEU A 432 29.14 23.94 14.36
N MET A 433 29.47 23.76 15.64
CA MET A 433 30.83 23.56 16.10
C MET A 433 31.17 22.07 16.05
N LEU A 434 32.12 21.72 15.20
CA LEU A 434 32.70 20.39 15.07
C LEU A 434 34.09 20.37 15.71
N THR A 435 34.37 19.37 16.55
CA THR A 435 35.69 19.19 17.17
C THR A 435 36.23 17.80 16.96
N ALA A 436 37.55 17.68 16.79
CA ALA A 436 38.26 16.42 16.75
C ALA A 436 39.61 16.57 17.47
N GLN A 437 39.96 15.59 18.30
CA GLN A 437 41.23 15.54 19.01
C GLN A 437 41.74 14.10 19.08
N ALA A 438 42.91 13.82 18.53
CA ALA A 438 43.62 12.57 18.63
C ALA A 438 44.20 12.41 20.05
N THR A 439 44.15 11.18 20.55
CA THR A 439 44.69 10.84 21.87
C THR A 439 45.76 9.78 21.71
N SER A 440 46.95 9.99 22.28
CA SER A 440 47.96 8.94 22.37
C SER A 440 47.52 7.84 23.33
N SER A 441 47.70 6.60 22.91
CA SER A 441 47.66 5.42 23.79
C SER A 441 49.08 4.93 24.01
N ILE A 442 49.38 4.42 25.22
CA ILE A 442 50.67 3.81 25.58
C ILE A 442 51.04 2.65 24.61
N THR A 443 50.04 2.04 23.97
CA THR A 443 50.17 0.89 23.08
C THR A 443 50.13 1.22 21.59
N ASP A 444 49.87 2.47 21.20
CA ASP A 444 49.65 2.82 19.80
C ASP A 444 50.04 4.27 19.53
N TRP A 445 51.07 4.45 18.69
CA TRP A 445 51.67 5.76 18.37
C TRP A 445 51.02 6.42 17.16
N ASP A 446 50.07 5.77 16.50
CA ASP A 446 49.35 6.33 15.35
C ASP A 446 48.26 7.29 15.86
N MET A 447 48.67 8.52 16.20
CA MET A 447 47.78 9.63 16.59
C MET A 447 46.94 10.05 15.38
N LYS A 448 45.73 9.48 15.26
CA LYS A 448 44.79 9.78 14.19
C LYS A 448 43.38 9.75 14.73
N CYS A 449 42.65 10.84 14.57
CA CYS A 449 41.24 10.94 14.91
C CYS A 449 40.51 11.65 13.77
N ALA A 450 39.37 11.11 13.34
CA ALA A 450 38.48 11.78 12.42
C ALA A 450 37.07 11.79 12.99
N TYR A 451 36.51 12.98 13.16
CA TYR A 451 35.12 13.13 13.54
C TYR A 451 34.32 13.62 12.34
N ARG A 452 33.27 12.88 12.00
CA ARG A 452 32.46 13.08 10.80
C ARG A 452 31.03 13.39 11.19
N VAL A 453 30.43 14.40 10.55
CA VAL A 453 28.99 14.64 10.54
C VAL A 453 28.50 14.52 9.11
N TYR A 454 27.39 13.82 8.88
CA TYR A 454 26.91 13.53 7.53
C TYR A 454 25.39 13.38 7.43
N ARG A 455 24.89 13.58 6.23
CA ARG A 455 23.47 13.45 5.88
C ARG A 455 23.27 13.16 4.39
N GLU A 456 22.18 12.48 4.05
CA GLU A 456 21.72 12.36 2.65
C GLU A 456 20.89 13.58 2.23
N ILE A 457 21.17 14.09 1.03
CA ILE A 457 20.52 15.22 0.39
C ILE A 457 19.88 14.76 -0.92
N PHE A 458 18.66 15.26 -1.20
CA PHE A 458 17.91 14.99 -2.42
C PHE A 458 17.86 16.25 -3.28
N VAL A 459 18.16 16.13 -4.57
CA VAL A 459 18.07 17.24 -5.53
C VAL A 459 17.14 16.88 -6.67
N GLN A 460 16.30 17.84 -7.07
CA GLN A 460 15.25 17.64 -8.07
C GLN A 460 15.79 17.62 -9.48
N ASN A 461 16.77 18.48 -9.74
CA ASN A 461 17.52 18.53 -10.99
C ASN A 461 19.01 18.38 -10.66
N ASN A 462 19.68 17.42 -11.29
CA ASN A 462 21.09 17.14 -11.06
C ASN A 462 22.02 17.77 -12.12
N SER A 463 21.47 18.50 -13.10
CA SER A 463 22.27 19.14 -14.15
C SER A 463 23.04 20.36 -13.65
N ASP A 464 22.41 21.14 -12.77
CA ASP A 464 22.88 22.46 -12.32
C ASP A 464 22.52 22.66 -10.85
N VAL A 465 23.41 22.20 -9.97
CA VAL A 465 23.26 22.29 -8.51
C VAL A 465 24.41 23.13 -7.96
N ALA A 466 24.05 24.20 -7.24
CA ALA A 466 24.97 24.97 -6.43
C ALA A 466 24.94 24.46 -4.98
N PHE A 467 26.12 24.43 -4.38
CA PHE A 467 26.33 24.13 -2.98
C PHE A 467 27.14 25.27 -2.37
N SER A 468 26.64 25.84 -1.28
CA SER A 468 27.34 26.85 -0.51
C SER A 468 27.29 26.59 0.99
N PHE A 469 28.27 27.13 1.70
CA PHE A 469 28.36 27.05 3.16
C PHE A 469 29.34 28.12 3.67
N TYR A 470 29.15 28.55 4.90
CA TYR A 470 30.12 29.32 5.67
C TYR A 470 31.03 28.36 6.46
N LEU A 471 32.32 28.68 6.51
CA LEU A 471 33.33 27.91 7.23
C LEU A 471 34.23 28.84 8.02
N ASN A 472 34.52 28.45 9.26
CA ASN A 472 35.61 28.96 10.07
C ASN A 472 36.40 27.78 10.67
N ALA A 473 37.62 27.57 10.17
CA ALA A 473 38.55 26.53 10.59
C ALA A 473 39.92 27.12 10.95
N THR A 474 39.94 28.22 11.72
CA THR A 474 41.18 28.90 12.10
C THR A 474 41.87 28.32 13.34
N GLU A 475 41.23 27.40 14.06
CA GLU A 475 41.66 26.92 15.37
C GLU A 475 42.04 25.44 15.36
N GLY A 476 43.24 25.14 15.86
CA GLY A 476 43.74 23.77 16.03
C GLY A 476 44.45 23.18 14.81
N PHE A 477 44.16 23.68 13.60
CA PHE A 477 44.68 23.08 12.37
C PHE A 477 46.17 23.33 12.17
N SER A 478 46.95 22.25 12.27
CA SER A 478 48.40 22.29 12.06
C SER A 478 48.91 21.02 11.36
N GLY A 479 50.04 21.11 10.66
CA GLY A 479 50.67 19.95 10.02
C GLY A 479 49.75 19.23 9.02
N ASN A 480 49.39 17.98 9.33
CA ASN A 480 48.54 17.13 8.49
C ASN A 480 47.04 17.26 8.82
N ASP A 481 46.67 18.07 9.80
CA ASP A 481 45.28 18.27 10.19
C ASP A 481 44.46 18.81 9.04
N THR A 482 43.23 18.32 8.94
CA THR A 482 42.43 18.56 7.74
C THR A 482 40.98 18.69 8.10
N PHE A 483 40.37 19.81 7.72
CA PHE A 483 38.92 19.87 7.57
C PHE A 483 38.56 19.59 6.12
N ALA A 484 37.56 18.73 5.89
CA ALA A 484 37.10 18.39 4.56
C ALA A 484 35.57 18.35 4.48
N VAL A 485 35.05 18.87 3.38
CA VAL A 485 33.67 18.67 2.93
C VAL A 485 33.69 17.63 1.83
N MET A 486 32.88 16.58 1.96
CA MET A 486 32.76 15.53 0.96
C MET A 486 31.34 15.42 0.46
N ILE A 487 31.19 15.36 -0.86
CA ILE A 487 29.93 15.06 -1.54
C ILE A 487 30.12 13.74 -2.24
N SER A 488 29.39 12.71 -1.81
CA SER A 488 29.58 11.34 -2.28
C SER A 488 28.30 10.76 -2.87
N ASP A 489 28.41 9.84 -3.81
CA ASP A 489 27.25 9.06 -4.23
C ASP A 489 26.66 8.24 -3.06
N SER A 490 25.44 7.73 -3.22
CA SER A 490 24.73 6.99 -2.15
C SER A 490 25.47 5.74 -1.66
N LEU A 491 26.37 5.18 -2.47
CA LEU A 491 27.24 4.05 -2.13
C LEU A 491 28.61 4.46 -1.59
N GLN A 492 28.92 5.76 -1.54
CA GLN A 492 30.21 6.34 -1.14
C GLN A 492 31.41 5.82 -1.95
N GLN A 493 31.20 5.46 -3.22
CA GLN A 493 32.24 4.98 -4.13
C GLN A 493 32.91 6.11 -4.91
N ARG A 494 32.19 7.20 -5.13
CA ARG A 494 32.69 8.41 -5.83
C ARG A 494 32.43 9.62 -4.95
N SER A 495 33.45 10.45 -4.77
CA SER A 495 33.36 11.64 -3.92
C SER A 495 34.08 12.84 -4.52
N LEU A 496 33.42 13.99 -4.49
CA LEU A 496 34.08 15.29 -4.54
C LEU A 496 34.58 15.62 -3.15
N VAL A 497 35.82 16.08 -3.04
CA VAL A 497 36.45 16.46 -1.78
C VAL A 497 36.95 17.89 -1.88
N PHE A 498 36.50 18.70 -0.93
CA PHE A 498 36.97 20.06 -0.70
C PHE A 498 37.67 20.06 0.65
N ALA A 499 38.89 20.58 0.74
CA ALA A 499 39.67 20.45 1.97
C ALA A 499 40.57 21.66 2.23
N THR A 500 40.94 21.87 3.50
CA THR A 500 41.96 22.84 3.90
C THR A 500 43.31 22.50 3.27
N GLN A 501 44.06 23.53 2.86
CA GLN A 501 45.39 23.35 2.29
C GLN A 501 46.37 22.76 3.31
N GLY A 502 47.30 21.91 2.85
CA GLY A 502 48.35 21.32 3.69
C GLY A 502 47.96 20.02 4.41
N GLY A 503 46.69 19.61 4.33
CA GLY A 503 46.18 18.41 4.98
C GLY A 503 46.55 17.07 4.30
N ILE A 504 45.94 15.97 4.80
CA ILE A 504 46.16 14.60 4.31
C ILE A 504 45.77 14.36 2.84
N PHE A 505 44.93 15.24 2.32
CA PHE A 505 44.39 15.18 0.99
C PHE A 505 45.37 15.78 -0.02
N THR A 506 46.30 14.96 -0.50
CA THR A 506 47.41 15.36 -1.40
C THR A 506 47.18 15.03 -2.88
N GLN A 507 46.05 14.41 -3.23
CA GLN A 507 45.75 14.05 -4.62
C GLN A 507 45.41 15.30 -5.44
N LYS A 508 45.89 15.37 -6.69
CA LYS A 508 45.58 16.44 -7.67
C LYS A 508 44.08 16.66 -7.96
N SER A 509 43.22 15.79 -7.44
CA SER A 509 41.80 15.74 -7.70
C SER A 509 40.92 16.35 -6.62
N ILE A 510 41.52 17.14 -5.73
CA ILE A 510 40.87 17.72 -4.55
C ILE A 510 40.86 19.22 -4.72
N ILE A 511 39.76 19.86 -4.34
CA ILE A 511 39.64 21.31 -4.37
C ILE A 511 40.16 21.82 -3.02
N GLN A 512 41.34 22.42 -3.03
CA GLN A 512 41.95 22.96 -1.81
C GLN A 512 41.54 24.41 -1.58
N TRP A 513 41.18 24.74 -0.35
CA TRP A 513 40.91 26.12 0.06
C TRP A 513 42.18 26.81 0.52
N ASN A 514 42.47 27.97 -0.08
CA ASN A 514 43.58 28.83 0.32
C ASN A 514 43.25 29.69 1.55
N ILE A 515 41.97 29.77 1.93
CA ILE A 515 41.48 30.48 3.11
C ILE A 515 40.76 29.49 4.02
N THR A 516 40.93 29.64 5.33
CA THR A 516 40.27 28.80 6.35
C THR A 516 39.04 29.46 6.95
N LEU A 517 38.68 30.66 6.48
CA LEU A 517 37.54 31.44 6.92
C LEU A 517 36.85 32.09 5.72
N GLY A 518 35.54 31.91 5.58
CA GLY A 518 34.74 32.59 4.57
C GLY A 518 33.51 31.82 4.13
N VAL A 519 32.81 32.39 3.14
CA VAL A 519 31.70 31.73 2.43
C VAL A 519 32.24 31.10 1.16
N PHE A 520 31.88 29.85 0.94
CA PHE A 520 32.27 29.07 -0.22
C PHE A 520 31.04 28.71 -1.02
N GLU A 521 31.11 28.81 -2.35
CA GLU A 521 30.03 28.43 -3.26
C GLU A 521 30.62 27.73 -4.49
N TYR A 522 29.99 26.61 -4.87
CA TYR A 522 30.43 25.76 -5.97
C TYR A 522 29.26 25.26 -6.79
N ASN A 523 29.42 25.23 -8.11
CA ASN A 523 28.56 24.40 -8.98
C ASN A 523 29.04 22.94 -8.89
N ILE A 524 28.42 22.16 -8.02
CA ILE A 524 28.81 20.78 -7.76
C ILE A 524 28.44 19.84 -8.90
N SER A 525 27.44 20.17 -9.70
CA SER A 525 27.10 19.39 -10.90
C SER A 525 28.20 19.47 -11.95
N ASP A 526 28.74 20.66 -12.19
CA ASP A 526 29.85 20.85 -13.14
C ASP A 526 31.13 20.19 -12.64
N LEU A 527 31.46 20.35 -11.36
CA LEU A 527 32.61 19.69 -10.76
C LEU A 527 32.50 18.16 -10.83
N TRP A 528 31.30 17.62 -10.55
CA TRP A 528 31.04 16.19 -10.63
C TRP A 528 31.20 15.68 -12.07
N ARG A 529 30.64 16.39 -13.05
CA ARG A 529 30.72 16.05 -14.46
C ARG A 529 32.16 16.09 -14.97
N GLN A 530 32.92 17.12 -14.60
CA GLN A 530 34.35 17.24 -14.93
C GLN A 530 35.16 16.08 -14.34
N ARG A 531 34.81 15.63 -13.14
CA ARG A 531 35.56 14.60 -12.42
C ARG A 531 35.23 13.17 -12.85
N PHE A 532 33.95 12.87 -13.03
CA PHE A 532 33.46 11.50 -13.21
C PHE A 532 32.81 11.24 -14.57
N SER A 533 32.65 12.25 -15.42
CA SER A 533 31.98 12.17 -16.72
C SER A 533 30.54 11.64 -16.66
N THR A 534 29.88 11.81 -15.51
CA THR A 534 28.48 11.45 -15.26
C THR A 534 27.73 12.65 -14.69
N PRO A 535 26.39 12.72 -14.76
CA PRO A 535 25.63 13.70 -13.99
C PRO A 535 25.81 13.45 -12.47
N LEU A 536 25.55 14.48 -11.67
CA LEU A 536 25.47 14.36 -10.21
C LEU A 536 24.34 13.36 -9.85
N PRO A 537 24.48 12.52 -8.83
CA PRO A 537 23.38 11.68 -8.35
C PRO A 537 22.18 12.53 -7.88
N SER A 538 20.95 12.05 -8.06
CA SER A 538 19.74 12.72 -7.54
C SER A 538 19.63 12.64 -6.01
N SER A 539 20.33 11.69 -5.39
CA SER A 539 20.62 11.70 -3.95
C SER A 539 22.10 11.48 -3.70
N PHE A 540 22.67 12.24 -2.77
CA PHE A 540 24.09 12.17 -2.43
C PHE A 540 24.29 12.37 -0.93
N ILE A 541 25.42 11.88 -0.40
CA ILE A 541 25.79 12.03 0.99
C ILE A 541 26.71 13.25 1.12
N LEU A 542 26.25 14.26 1.84
CA LEU A 542 27.05 15.42 2.26
C LEU A 542 27.71 15.11 3.61
N GLN A 543 29.03 15.31 3.70
CA GLN A 543 29.83 15.01 4.88
C GLN A 543 30.75 16.18 5.22
N PHE A 544 30.89 16.44 6.51
CA PHE A 544 31.87 17.33 7.09
C PHE A 544 32.78 16.50 7.99
N VAL A 545 34.09 16.57 7.77
CA VAL A 545 35.05 15.73 8.46
C VAL A 545 36.19 16.56 8.98
N SER A 546 36.45 16.48 10.29
CA SER A 546 37.63 17.07 10.93
C SER A 546 38.60 15.95 11.28
N TYR A 547 39.79 15.99 10.70
CA TYR A 547 40.89 15.08 10.97
C TYR A 547 41.96 15.77 11.83
N ASP A 548 42.33 15.14 12.94
CA ASP A 548 43.46 15.53 13.81
C ASP A 548 44.54 14.43 13.79
N PHE A 549 45.79 14.84 13.60
CA PHE A 549 46.99 14.02 13.57
C PHE A 549 48.04 14.41 14.60
N ASP A 550 47.91 15.56 15.27
CA ASP A 550 48.92 16.07 16.20
C ASP A 550 48.45 16.10 17.67
N GLY A 551 47.15 15.85 17.90
CA GLY A 551 46.53 15.80 19.22
C GLY A 551 46.14 17.17 19.77
N VAL A 552 46.36 18.24 19.00
CA VAL A 552 45.80 19.56 19.24
C VAL A 552 44.36 19.55 18.72
N ARG A 553 43.43 20.01 19.57
CA ARG A 553 42.02 19.98 19.22
C ARG A 553 41.74 20.90 18.03
N ASN A 554 41.27 20.30 16.94
CA ASN A 554 40.68 21.00 15.80
C ASN A 554 39.28 21.48 16.15
N ILE A 555 38.98 22.74 15.78
CA ILE A 555 37.66 23.37 15.98
C ILE A 555 37.21 24.00 14.67
N VAL A 556 36.04 23.59 14.21
CA VAL A 556 35.42 24.08 12.97
C VAL A 556 34.03 24.61 13.27
N TYR A 557 33.70 25.77 12.73
CA TYR A 557 32.34 26.29 12.70
C TYR A 557 31.80 26.23 11.27
N LEU A 558 30.61 25.66 11.12
CA LEU A 558 29.89 25.53 9.87
C LEU A 558 28.52 26.17 10.00
N ASP A 559 28.11 26.91 8.99
CA ASP A 559 26.81 27.58 8.99
C ASP A 559 26.33 27.85 7.54
N ASN A 560 25.06 28.22 7.40
CA ASN A 560 24.40 28.60 6.16
C ASN A 560 24.68 27.61 5.02
N ILE A 561 24.50 26.32 5.30
CA ILE A 561 24.71 25.22 4.36
C ILE A 561 23.50 25.18 3.44
N GLU A 562 23.72 25.43 2.16
CA GLU A 562 22.67 25.56 1.16
C GLU A 562 22.96 24.65 -0.03
N VAL A 563 21.93 23.93 -0.49
CA VAL A 563 21.91 23.22 -1.76
C VAL A 563 20.71 23.72 -2.55
N ARG A 564 20.99 24.34 -3.71
CA ARG A 564 19.96 24.89 -4.59
C ARG A 564 20.22 24.53 -6.05
N ASN A 565 19.17 24.48 -6.84
CA ASN A 565 19.25 24.45 -8.29
C ASN A 565 19.54 25.86 -8.83
N ILE A 566 20.51 25.96 -9.73
CA ILE A 566 20.82 27.22 -10.42
C ILE A 566 19.72 27.44 -11.45
N ILE A 567 18.84 28.42 -11.19
CA ILE A 567 17.89 28.87 -12.20
C ILE A 567 18.67 29.74 -13.17
N THR A 568 18.83 29.26 -14.40
CA THR A 568 19.28 30.10 -15.50
C THR A 568 18.03 30.75 -16.08
N ASP A 569 17.91 32.07 -15.87
CA ASP A 569 16.87 32.90 -16.50
C ASP A 569 17.03 32.97 -18.03
#